data_AF-A0A3N7GYA3-F1
#
_entry.id   AF-A0A3N7GYA3-F1
#
_cell.length_a   1.000
_cell.length_b   1.000
_cell.length_c   1.000
_cell.angle_alpha   90.00
_cell.angle_beta   90.00
_cell.angle_gamma   90.00
#
_symmetry.space_group_name_H-M   'P 1'
#
loop_
_entity.id
_entity.type
_entity.pdbx_description
1 polymer ?
#
loop_
_entity_poly.entity_id
_entity_poly.type
_entity_poly.pdbx_seq_one_letter_code
_entity_poly.pdbx_strand_id
1 'polypeptide(L)'
;MGNVSNIDTRRVLADVLMFVENNSTWEASIPPSFRMPSFNSKYKQANAALDALAYVKANTAFQFPLPIAPEEYLERLRTRLLDIAGSEL
;
A
#
# COMPACT_ATOMS: atom_id res chain seq x y z
N MET A 1 -7.45 12.09 13.83
CA MET A 1 -7.49 11.96 12.35
C MET A 1 -7.71 10.50 12.02
N GLY A 2 -8.77 10.21 11.25
CA GLY A 2 -9.13 8.84 10.91
C GLY A 2 -8.06 8.15 10.08
N ASN A 3 -7.71 6.91 10.42
CA ASN A 3 -6.81 6.05 9.66
C ASN A 3 -7.54 4.74 9.30
N VAL A 4 -7.20 4.19 8.13
CA VAL A 4 -7.68 2.89 7.63
C VAL A 4 -7.15 1.73 8.49
N SER A 5 -5.94 1.87 9.05
CA SER A 5 -5.34 0.91 9.98
C SER A 5 -5.46 1.36 11.43
N ASN A 6 -5.42 0.40 12.35
CA ASN A 6 -5.27 0.67 13.76
C ASN A 6 -3.90 1.33 14.06
N ILE A 7 -3.77 1.95 15.24
CA ILE A 7 -2.57 2.74 15.58
C ILE A 7 -1.28 1.90 15.58
N ASP A 8 -1.38 0.62 15.96
CA ASP A 8 -0.25 -0.29 16.08
C ASP A 8 0.35 -0.66 14.72
N THR A 9 -0.49 -0.76 13.68
CA THR A 9 -0.07 -1.22 12.34
C THR A 9 0.03 -0.09 11.33
N ARG A 10 -0.24 1.16 11.72
CA ARG A 10 -0.19 2.34 10.85
C ARG A 10 1.15 2.50 10.13
N ARG A 11 2.27 2.27 10.83
CA ARG A 11 3.61 2.39 10.23
C ARG A 11 3.85 1.32 9.17
N VAL A 12 3.36 0.10 9.42
CA VAL A 12 3.43 -1.00 8.45
C VAL A 12 2.63 -0.66 7.20
N LEU A 13 1.39 -0.18 7.36
CA LEU A 13 0.58 0.27 6.23
C LEU A 13 1.25 1.40 5.44
N ALA A 14 1.85 2.39 6.12
CA ALA A 14 2.56 3.47 5.44
C ALA A 14 3.75 2.96 4.61
N ASP A 15 4.54 2.03 5.15
CA ASP A 15 5.66 1.40 4.41
C ASP A 15 5.18 0.61 3.18
N VAL A 16 4.02 -0.07 3.29
CA VAL A 16 3.38 -0.79 2.19
C VAL A 16 2.90 0.18 1.11
N LEU A 17 2.25 1.29 1.49
CA LEU A 17 1.79 2.31 0.54
C LEU A 17 2.97 2.93 -0.20
N MET A 18 4.08 3.25 0.48
CA MET A 18 5.29 3.72 -0.18
C MET A 18 5.84 2.72 -1.22
N PHE A 19 5.77 1.42 -0.94
CA PHE A 19 6.15 0.40 -1.91
C PHE A 19 5.22 0.38 -3.13
N VAL A 20 3.91 0.47 -2.91
CA VAL A 20 2.91 0.49 -3.99
C VAL A 20 3.08 1.71 -4.88
N GLU A 21 3.33 2.89 -4.31
CA GLU A 21 3.55 4.13 -5.07
C GLU A 21 4.81 4.05 -5.94
N ASN A 22 5.89 3.47 -5.41
CA ASN A 22 7.12 3.23 -6.19
C ASN A 22 6.90 2.28 -7.39
N ASN A 23 5.82 1.50 -7.38
CA ASN A 23 5.43 0.56 -8.43
C ASN A 23 4.08 0.93 -9.05
N SER A 24 3.70 2.21 -9.03
CA SER A 24 2.45 2.68 -9.61
C SER A 24 2.50 2.69 -11.14
N THR A 25 1.36 2.36 -11.77
CA THR A 25 1.21 2.48 -13.23
C THR A 25 1.33 3.93 -13.69
N TRP A 26 0.95 4.88 -12.84
CA TRP A 26 1.10 6.31 -13.11
C TRP A 26 2.57 6.70 -13.24
N GLU A 27 3.42 6.36 -12.26
CA GLU A 27 4.86 6.64 -12.32
C GLU A 27 5.52 5.92 -13.52
N ALA A 28 5.09 4.69 -13.81
CA ALA A 28 5.58 3.91 -14.95
C ALA A 28 5.29 4.59 -16.30
N SER A 29 4.18 5.34 -16.41
CA SER A 29 3.79 6.07 -17.62
C SER A 29 4.59 7.35 -17.86
N ILE A 30 5.36 7.80 -16.88
CA ILE A 30 6.20 9.01 -16.96
C ILE A 30 7.60 8.62 -17.47
N PRO A 31 8.22 9.40 -18.38
CA PRO A 31 9.60 9.15 -18.81
C PRO A 31 10.59 9.23 -17.63
N PRO A 32 11.65 8.40 -17.59
CA PRO A 32 12.55 8.31 -16.44
C PRO A 32 13.14 9.64 -15.95
N SER A 33 13.37 10.60 -16.85
CA SER A 33 13.93 11.92 -16.52
C SER A 33 12.96 12.84 -15.75
N PHE A 34 11.67 12.54 -15.78
CA PHE A 34 10.61 13.33 -15.11
C PHE A 34 9.98 12.60 -13.93
N ARG A 35 10.49 11.41 -13.60
CA ARG A 35 10.01 10.63 -12.46
C ARG A 35 10.40 11.28 -11.14
N MET A 36 9.54 11.14 -10.15
CA MET A 36 9.86 11.57 -8.80
C MET A 36 10.87 10.61 -8.16
N PRO A 37 11.69 11.08 -7.20
CA PRO A 37 12.51 10.18 -6.41
C PRO A 37 11.64 9.14 -5.69
N SER A 38 12.06 7.87 -5.74
CA SER A 38 11.34 6.80 -5.05
C SER A 38 11.27 7.06 -3.54
N PHE A 39 10.14 6.73 -2.93
CA PHE A 39 9.98 6.72 -1.49
C PHE A 39 10.92 5.70 -0.85
N ASN A 40 11.40 6.02 0.36
CA ASN A 40 12.22 5.10 1.14
C ASN A 40 11.37 4.00 1.80
N SER A 41 10.88 3.06 0.99
CA SER A 41 10.18 1.88 1.51
C SER A 41 11.18 0.84 2.03
N LYS A 42 10.81 0.20 3.15
CA LYS A 42 11.51 -0.96 3.70
C LYS A 42 11.36 -2.20 2.82
N TYR A 43 10.30 -2.30 2.03
CA TYR A 43 10.06 -3.44 1.16
C TYR A 43 10.74 -3.20 -0.19
N LYS A 44 11.38 -4.26 -0.70
CA LYS A 44 12.06 -4.26 -2.00
C LYS A 44 11.42 -5.22 -3.01
N GLN A 45 10.51 -6.07 -2.56
CA GLN A 45 9.81 -7.06 -3.35
C GLN A 45 8.34 -7.08 -2.95
N ALA A 46 7.45 -7.35 -3.91
CA ALA A 46 6.01 -7.35 -3.66
C ALA A 46 5.59 -8.38 -2.62
N ASN A 47 6.21 -9.56 -2.61
CA ASN A 47 5.91 -10.61 -1.62
C ASN A 47 6.18 -10.16 -0.18
N ALA A 48 7.27 -9.44 0.07
CA ALA A 48 7.56 -8.91 1.41
C ALA A 48 6.54 -7.86 1.86
N ALA A 49 6.01 -7.06 0.92
CA ALA A 49 4.95 -6.11 1.21
C ALA A 49 3.59 -6.80 1.42
N LEU A 50 3.31 -7.90 0.71
CA LEU A 50 2.12 -8.75 0.91
C LEU A 50 2.12 -9.37 2.31
N ASP A 51 3.24 -9.97 2.71
CA ASP A 51 3.39 -10.56 4.04
C ASP A 51 3.17 -9.50 5.13
N ALA A 52 3.75 -8.31 4.94
CA ALA A 52 3.56 -7.20 5.86
C ALA A 52 2.10 -6.71 5.93
N LEU A 53 1.40 -6.65 4.79
CA LEU A 53 0.01 -6.24 4.73
C LEU A 53 -0.90 -7.19 5.51
N ALA A 54 -0.59 -8.50 5.55
CA ALA A 54 -1.36 -9.48 6.31
C ALA A 54 -1.37 -9.22 7.83
N TYR A 55 -0.41 -8.45 8.36
CA TYR A 55 -0.37 -8.03 9.75
C TYR A 55 -1.16 -6.74 10.03
N VAL A 56 -1.58 -6.01 8.98
CA VAL A 56 -2.30 -4.74 9.12
C VAL A 56 -3.74 -5.02 9.55
N LYS A 57 -4.15 -4.39 10.65
CA LYS A 57 -5.51 -4.51 11.17
C LYS A 57 -6.32 -3.30 10.76
N ALA A 58 -7.46 -3.54 10.12
CA ALA A 58 -8.44 -2.52 9.81
C ALA A 58 -8.92 -1.81 11.08
N ASN A 59 -9.15 -0.51 10.97
CA ASN A 59 -9.71 0.29 12.05
C ASN A 59 -11.24 0.23 12.03
N THR A 60 -11.82 -0.64 12.85
CA THR A 60 -13.27 -0.82 12.97
C THR A 60 -13.98 0.27 13.79
N ALA A 61 -13.23 1.08 14.53
CA ALA A 61 -13.76 2.16 15.38
C ALA A 61 -13.89 3.51 14.63
N PHE A 62 -13.99 3.46 13.30
CA PHE A 62 -13.90 4.65 12.46
C PHE A 62 -15.20 5.45 12.49
N GLN A 63 -15.15 6.68 13.00
CA GLN A 63 -16.32 7.55 13.21
C GLN A 63 -16.64 8.49 12.04
N PHE A 64 -15.76 8.57 11.04
CA PHE A 64 -15.97 9.42 9.87
C PHE A 64 -16.54 8.57 8.71
N PRO A 65 -17.36 9.09 7.80
CA PRO A 65 -17.79 8.29 6.65
C PRO A 65 -16.65 8.21 5.62
N LEU A 66 -16.10 7.03 5.37
CA LEU A 66 -15.22 6.78 4.22
C LEU A 66 -16.03 6.32 3.00
N PRO A 67 -15.55 6.61 1.77
CA PRO A 67 -16.18 6.09 0.55
C PRO A 67 -16.23 4.56 0.47
N ILE A 68 -15.30 3.88 1.15
CA ILE A 68 -15.23 2.41 1.25
C ILE A 68 -14.83 2.00 2.65
N ALA A 69 -15.18 0.77 3.05
CA ALA A 69 -14.79 0.23 4.34
C ALA A 69 -13.26 0.05 4.43
N PRO A 70 -12.64 0.22 5.61
CA PRO A 70 -11.21 0.00 5.80
C PRO A 70 -10.75 -1.39 5.36
N GLU A 71 -11.53 -2.43 5.64
CA GLU A 71 -11.26 -3.81 5.24
C GLU A 71 -11.26 -3.95 3.72
N GLU A 72 -12.23 -3.35 3.04
CA GLU A 72 -12.32 -3.35 1.58
C GLU A 72 -11.10 -2.67 0.95
N TYR A 73 -10.63 -1.57 1.55
CA TYR A 73 -9.40 -0.92 1.08
C TYR A 73 -8.17 -1.82 1.22
N LEU A 74 -8.02 -2.52 2.35
CA LEU A 74 -6.90 -3.45 2.55
C LEU A 74 -6.93 -4.61 1.54
N GLU A 75 -8.10 -5.14 1.21
CA GLU A 75 -8.22 -6.17 0.17
C GLU A 75 -7.88 -5.63 -1.23
N ARG A 76 -8.29 -4.40 -1.58
CA ARG A 76 -7.86 -3.77 -2.83
C ARG A 76 -6.33 -3.61 -2.89
N LEU A 77 -5.72 -3.23 -1.77
CA LEU A 77 -4.27 -3.10 -1.67
C LEU A 77 -3.56 -4.45 -1.83
N ARG A 78 -4.14 -5.52 -1.27
CA ARG A 78 -3.66 -6.90 -1.47
C ARG A 78 -3.69 -7.30 -2.93
N THR A 79 -4.81 -7.10 -3.63
CA THR A 79 -4.93 -7.38 -5.06
C THR A 79 -3.87 -6.64 -5.86
N ARG A 80 -3.66 -5.35 -5.56
CA ARG A 80 -2.63 -4.55 -6.25
C ARG A 80 -1.24 -5.11 -6.05
N LEU A 81 -0.90 -5.56 -4.84
CA LEU A 81 0.41 -6.15 -4.56
C LEU A 81 0.59 -7.51 -5.26
N LEU A 82 -0.48 -8.31 -5.38
CA LEU A 82 -0.45 -9.55 -6.17
C LEU A 82 -0.18 -9.27 -7.65
N ASP A 83 -0.79 -8.23 -8.23
CA ASP A 83 -0.54 -7.81 -9.61
C ASP A 83 0.93 -7.40 -9.81
N ILE A 84 1.50 -6.65 -8.85
CA ILE A 84 2.92 -6.25 -8.89
C ILE A 84 3.81 -7.51 -8.80
N ALA A 85 3.52 -8.44 -7.88
CA ALA A 85 4.27 -9.69 -7.74
C ALA A 85 4.25 -10.55 -9.02
N GLY A 86 3.11 -10.60 -9.72
CA GLY A 86 3.00 -11.28 -11.01
C GLY A 86 3.74 -10.58 -12.15
N SER A 87 4.06 -9.29 -11.99
CA SER A 87 4.83 -8.49 -12.95
C SER A 87 6.35 -8.53 -12.69
N GLU A 88 6.79 -9.10 -11.57
CA GLU A 88 8.22 -9.26 -11.20
C GLU A 88 8.87 -10.54 -11.80
N LEU A 89 8.09 -11.41 -12.47
CA LEU A 89 8.55 -12.62 -13.17
C LEU A 89 8.95 -12.34 -14.62
#